data_AF-A0A673UNM0-F1
#
_entry.id   AF-A0A673UNM0-F1
#
_cell.length_a   1.000
_cell.length_b   1.000
_cell.length_c   1.000
_cell.angle_alpha   90.00
_cell.angle_beta   90.00
_cell.angle_gamma   90.00
#
_symmetry.space_group_name_H-M   'P 1'
#
loop_
_entity.id
_entity.type
_entity.pdbx_description
1 polymer ?
#
loop_
_entity_poly.entity_id
_entity_poly.type
_entity_poly.pdbx_seq_one_letter_code
_entity_poly.pdbx_strand_id
1 'polypeptide(L)'
;CLPVHSSAFFPRNVAFLLLLSLSLEETSSSPMQRVKMKPGVCPHERITCETKVPDLCKTDEQCIEQTKCCSFACGKKCMDPLKEPCLLPLDQGRCNINITHWYFDNKYRLCKPFTYGGCHGNANNFISEEHCTMACPLIVKEGHCPLFPFKSRMKCSALCKSDIDCPQSDKCCESTCGFVCAMAWTAKSGFCPHKPVVCSKLERPKCLQDNDCPVSQKCCSHCGLKCLEPQ
;
A
#
# COMPACT_ATOMS: atom_id res chain seq x y z
N CYS A 1 31.12 -72.15 -45.92
CA CYS A 1 31.96 -72.11 -44.71
C CYS A 1 31.07 -72.35 -43.49
N LEU A 2 31.33 -73.46 -42.81
CA LEU A 2 30.68 -73.96 -41.59
C LEU A 2 31.02 -73.07 -40.36
N PRO A 3 30.33 -73.22 -39.20
CA PRO A 3 29.53 -72.18 -38.56
C PRO A 3 29.88 -72.00 -37.07
N VAL A 4 28.98 -71.39 -36.27
CA VAL A 4 28.53 -71.79 -34.89
C VAL A 4 27.80 -70.55 -34.29
N HIS A 5 26.45 -70.49 -34.25
CA HIS A 5 25.52 -70.95 -33.18
C HIS A 5 25.84 -70.37 -31.78
N SER A 6 24.91 -69.93 -30.91
CA SER A 6 23.44 -69.91 -30.86
C SER A 6 22.98 -69.24 -29.53
N SER A 7 21.71 -68.79 -29.51
CA SER A 7 20.75 -68.76 -28.36
C SER A 7 21.07 -67.91 -27.10
N ALA A 8 20.34 -66.81 -26.82
CA ALA A 8 18.97 -66.73 -26.27
C ALA A 8 18.83 -67.27 -24.84
N PHE A 9 18.47 -66.44 -23.83
CA PHE A 9 17.69 -66.85 -22.64
C PHE A 9 17.14 -65.64 -21.83
N PHE A 10 15.80 -65.48 -21.88
CA PHE A 10 14.76 -65.14 -20.87
C PHE A 10 14.86 -64.02 -19.80
N PRO A 11 13.69 -63.45 -19.38
CA PRO A 11 13.55 -62.40 -18.38
C PRO A 11 13.20 -62.93 -16.97
N ARG A 12 13.58 -62.23 -15.89
CA ARG A 12 12.79 -62.08 -14.65
C ARG A 12 13.52 -61.31 -13.54
N ASN A 13 12.83 -60.31 -13.00
CA ASN A 13 12.80 -59.82 -11.62
C ASN A 13 13.97 -60.17 -10.69
N VAL A 14 14.75 -59.15 -10.30
CA VAL A 14 15.32 -59.06 -8.95
C VAL A 14 15.11 -57.62 -8.45
N ALA A 15 14.12 -57.47 -7.57
CA ALA A 15 13.98 -56.27 -6.76
C ALA A 15 14.99 -56.35 -5.61
N PHE A 16 15.84 -55.33 -5.45
CA PHE A 16 16.44 -54.99 -4.16
C PHE A 16 16.63 -53.47 -4.07
N LEU A 17 16.16 -52.93 -2.95
CA LEU A 17 15.99 -51.53 -2.58
C LEU A 17 17.28 -50.90 -2.00
N LEU A 18 17.22 -49.55 -1.91
CA LEU A 18 17.98 -48.60 -1.06
C LEU A 18 19.24 -48.00 -1.70
N LEU A 19 19.55 -46.69 -1.70
CA LEU A 19 18.97 -45.43 -1.18
C LEU A 19 19.82 -44.25 -1.76
N LEU A 20 19.31 -43.00 -1.67
CA LEU A 20 19.98 -41.69 -1.89
C LEU A 20 20.06 -41.23 -3.37
N SER A 21 19.53 -40.09 -3.81
CA SER A 21 19.22 -38.82 -3.13
C SER A 21 17.98 -38.15 -3.75
N LEU A 22 17.03 -37.77 -2.88
CA LEU A 22 16.01 -36.77 -3.17
C LEU A 22 16.69 -35.41 -3.39
N SER A 23 16.67 -34.89 -4.60
CA SER A 23 16.78 -33.45 -4.82
C SER A 23 15.36 -32.89 -4.87
N LEU A 24 14.79 -32.71 -3.67
CA LEU A 24 13.77 -31.70 -3.44
C LEU A 24 14.45 -30.34 -3.61
N GLU A 25 14.30 -29.71 -4.77
CA GLU A 25 14.26 -28.25 -4.78
C GLU A 25 12.80 -27.84 -4.63
N GLU A 26 12.33 -27.92 -3.38
CA GLU A 26 11.28 -27.01 -2.95
C GLU A 26 11.86 -25.60 -2.98
N THR A 27 11.58 -24.86 -4.05
CA THR A 27 11.41 -23.43 -3.87
C THR A 27 10.02 -23.25 -3.31
N SER A 28 9.96 -23.22 -1.98
CA SER A 28 8.78 -22.84 -1.23
C SER A 28 8.38 -21.42 -1.63
N SER A 29 7.41 -21.29 -2.54
CA SER A 29 6.47 -20.18 -2.46
C SER A 29 5.08 -20.77 -2.53
N SER A 30 4.47 -20.96 -1.36
CA SER A 30 3.01 -21.05 -1.26
C SER A 30 2.39 -19.99 -2.18
N PRO A 31 1.33 -20.30 -2.94
CA PRO A 31 0.62 -19.25 -3.65
C PRO A 31 0.10 -18.29 -2.59
N MET A 32 0.76 -17.15 -2.39
CA MET A 32 0.21 -16.07 -1.58
C MET A 32 -1.16 -15.80 -2.19
N GLN A 33 -2.20 -16.12 -1.44
CA GLN A 33 -3.57 -15.90 -1.84
C GLN A 33 -3.70 -14.40 -2.13
N ARG A 34 -3.68 -14.01 -3.41
CA ARG A 34 -3.63 -12.60 -3.81
C ARG A 34 -4.90 -11.94 -3.29
N VAL A 35 -4.75 -11.10 -2.28
CA VAL A 35 -5.87 -10.42 -1.64
C VAL A 35 -6.42 -9.39 -2.62
N LYS A 36 -7.62 -9.65 -3.16
CA LYS A 36 -8.32 -8.80 -4.14
C LYS A 36 -8.47 -7.34 -3.70
N MET A 37 -8.64 -7.12 -2.41
CA MET A 37 -8.84 -5.80 -1.81
C MET A 37 -7.99 -5.69 -0.55
N LYS A 38 -6.97 -4.84 -0.60
CA LYS A 38 -6.06 -4.62 0.53
C LYS A 38 -6.65 -3.59 1.50
N PRO A 39 -6.38 -3.72 2.82
CA PRO A 39 -6.89 -2.80 3.83
C PRO A 39 -6.32 -1.37 3.65
N GLY A 40 -7.01 -0.38 4.20
CA GLY A 40 -6.64 1.04 4.10
C GLY A 40 -7.47 1.79 3.05
N VAL A 41 -7.39 3.12 3.11
CA VAL A 41 -8.12 4.03 2.21
C VAL A 41 -7.10 4.76 1.35
N CYS A 42 -7.35 4.83 0.05
CA CYS A 42 -6.50 5.63 -0.84
C CYS A 42 -6.56 7.11 -0.45
N PRO A 43 -5.46 7.86 -0.57
CA PRO A 43 -5.55 9.30 -0.38
C PRO A 43 -6.53 9.89 -1.38
N HIS A 44 -7.24 10.93 -0.96
CA HIS A 44 -8.12 11.68 -1.85
C HIS A 44 -7.29 12.30 -2.99
N GLU A 45 -7.87 12.29 -4.19
CA GLU A 45 -7.29 13.00 -5.33
C GLU A 45 -7.29 14.50 -5.03
N ARG A 46 -6.14 15.15 -5.23
CA ARG A 46 -5.91 16.56 -4.83
C ARG A 46 -5.93 17.52 -5.99
N ILE A 47 -5.87 17.00 -7.21
CA ILE A 47 -5.81 17.79 -8.43
C ILE A 47 -6.87 17.34 -9.43
N THR A 48 -7.41 18.29 -10.18
CA THR A 48 -8.22 17.99 -11.36
C THR A 48 -7.31 17.96 -12.57
N CYS A 49 -7.37 16.88 -13.34
CA CYS A 49 -6.48 16.68 -14.47
C CYS A 49 -7.23 16.80 -15.78
N GLU A 50 -6.74 17.68 -16.66
CA GLU A 50 -7.20 17.72 -18.05
C GLU A 50 -6.65 16.51 -18.83
N THR A 51 -5.43 16.08 -18.50
CA THR A 51 -4.76 14.95 -19.13
C THR A 51 -4.49 13.84 -18.11
N LYS A 52 -4.84 12.60 -18.46
CA LYS A 52 -4.52 11.42 -17.66
C LYS A 52 -3.09 10.95 -17.92
N VAL A 53 -2.42 10.48 -16.89
CA VAL A 53 -1.12 9.81 -17.02
C VAL A 53 -1.31 8.30 -17.12
N PRO A 54 -0.36 7.55 -17.71
CA PRO A 54 -0.45 6.10 -17.76
C PRO A 54 -0.58 5.47 -16.38
N ASP A 55 -1.54 4.55 -16.23
CA ASP A 55 -1.76 3.79 -15.02
C ASP A 55 -0.62 2.77 -14.81
N LEU A 56 0.03 2.82 -13.64
CA LEU A 56 1.05 1.86 -13.22
C LEU A 56 0.44 0.59 -12.60
N CYS A 57 -0.84 0.65 -12.22
CA CYS A 57 -1.61 -0.47 -11.70
C CYS A 57 -3.09 -0.33 -12.08
N LYS A 58 -3.81 -1.44 -12.05
CA LYS A 58 -5.27 -1.53 -12.28
C LYS A 58 -6.01 -1.98 -11.03
N THR A 59 -5.42 -2.91 -10.27
CA THR A 59 -6.00 -3.52 -9.05
C THR A 59 -4.95 -3.64 -7.94
N ASP A 60 -5.41 -3.79 -6.70
CA ASP A 60 -4.55 -3.97 -5.50
C ASP A 60 -3.62 -5.19 -5.64
N GLU A 61 -4.02 -6.21 -6.39
CA GLU A 61 -3.25 -7.44 -6.62
C GLU A 61 -1.93 -7.23 -7.38
N GLN A 62 -1.85 -6.17 -8.19
CA GLN A 62 -0.64 -5.84 -8.97
C GLN A 62 0.38 -5.07 -8.14
N CYS A 63 -0.04 -4.53 -7.01
CA CYS A 63 0.80 -3.79 -6.11
C CYS A 63 1.48 -4.77 -5.14
N ILE A 64 2.75 -4.54 -4.81
CA ILE A 64 3.49 -5.43 -3.90
C ILE A 64 3.02 -5.22 -2.46
N GLU A 65 3.24 -6.24 -1.63
CA GLU A 65 2.97 -6.19 -0.19
C GLU A 65 1.56 -5.64 0.08
N GLN A 66 1.47 -4.53 0.80
CA GLN A 66 0.23 -4.00 1.37
C GLN A 66 -0.16 -2.68 0.72
N THR A 67 0.53 -2.32 -0.37
CA THR A 67 0.24 -1.15 -1.18
C THR A 67 -1.03 -1.36 -2.00
N LYS A 68 -1.87 -0.34 -2.06
CA LYS A 68 -3.14 -0.30 -2.81
C LYS A 68 -2.94 0.35 -4.16
N CYS A 69 -3.76 -0.03 -5.13
CA CYS A 69 -3.81 0.66 -6.41
C CYS A 69 -4.76 1.87 -6.31
N CYS A 70 -4.17 3.06 -6.20
CA CYS A 70 -4.87 4.29 -5.90
C CYS A 70 -4.79 5.27 -7.07
N SER A 71 -5.89 5.97 -7.35
CA SER A 71 -5.87 7.14 -8.23
C SER A 71 -5.25 8.31 -7.48
N PHE A 72 -4.13 8.83 -7.98
CA PHE A 72 -3.46 9.98 -7.41
C PHE A 72 -2.62 10.69 -8.47
N ALA A 73 -2.76 12.01 -8.56
CA ALA A 73 -2.05 12.85 -9.51
C ALA A 73 -2.22 12.35 -10.97
N CYS A 74 -3.47 12.23 -11.38
CA CYS A 74 -3.90 11.98 -12.76
C CYS A 74 -3.78 10.54 -13.29
N GLY A 75 -3.43 9.57 -12.44
CA GLY A 75 -3.32 8.16 -12.84
C GLY A 75 -3.27 7.22 -11.64
N LYS A 76 -3.29 5.91 -11.91
CA LYS A 76 -3.24 4.89 -10.87
C LYS A 76 -1.82 4.47 -10.54
N LYS A 77 -1.49 4.48 -9.24
CA LYS A 77 -0.17 4.12 -8.72
C LYS A 77 -0.32 3.19 -7.51
N CYS A 78 0.70 2.37 -7.27
CA CYS A 78 0.76 1.56 -6.06
C CYS A 78 1.22 2.45 -4.89
N MET A 79 0.39 2.55 -3.85
CA MET A 79 0.58 3.48 -2.75
C MET A 79 0.39 2.76 -1.42
N ASP A 80 1.27 3.04 -0.46
CA ASP A 80 1.03 2.67 0.93
C ASP A 80 -0.08 3.59 1.48
N PRO A 81 -1.26 3.06 1.87
CA PRO A 81 -2.35 3.87 2.40
C PRO A 81 -2.02 4.53 3.74
N LEU A 82 -0.87 4.22 4.35
CA LEU A 82 -0.37 4.81 5.59
C LEU A 82 0.72 5.86 5.36
N LYS A 83 1.09 6.15 4.10
CA LYS A 83 2.13 7.13 3.79
C LYS A 83 1.55 8.29 3.01
N GLU A 84 1.85 9.48 3.51
CA GLU A 84 1.53 10.73 2.82
C GLU A 84 2.44 10.89 1.58
N PRO A 85 1.87 10.95 0.35
CA PRO A 85 2.64 11.03 -0.88
C PRO A 85 3.68 12.15 -0.89
N CYS A 86 3.30 13.33 -0.42
CA CYS A 86 4.18 14.50 -0.43
C CYS A 86 5.33 14.42 0.59
N LEU A 87 5.33 13.43 1.48
CA LEU A 87 6.39 13.21 2.48
C LEU A 87 7.33 12.05 2.11
N LEU A 88 7.04 11.33 1.02
CA LEU A 88 7.91 10.28 0.50
C LEU A 88 9.19 10.87 -0.11
N PRO A 89 10.33 10.16 -0.08
CA PRO A 89 11.52 10.60 -0.79
C PRO A 89 11.29 10.57 -2.32
N LEU A 90 12.15 11.22 -3.09
CA LEU A 90 12.19 10.97 -4.54
C LEU A 90 12.56 9.51 -4.80
N ASP A 91 11.98 8.91 -5.83
CA ASP A 91 12.29 7.54 -6.24
C ASP A 91 12.31 7.45 -7.77
N GLN A 92 13.51 7.25 -8.30
CA GLN A 92 13.76 7.09 -9.73
C GLN A 92 13.07 5.84 -10.30
N GLY A 93 12.73 4.85 -9.47
CA GLY A 93 12.25 3.56 -9.93
C GLY A 93 13.37 2.71 -10.54
N ARG A 94 12.98 1.60 -11.17
CA ARG A 94 13.94 0.55 -11.60
C ARG A 94 14.11 0.43 -13.11
N CYS A 95 13.31 1.14 -13.89
CA CYS A 95 13.44 1.19 -15.34
C CYS A 95 14.50 2.22 -15.76
N ASN A 96 15.00 2.10 -16.98
CA ASN A 96 16.10 2.89 -17.52
C ASN A 96 15.64 3.85 -18.63
N ILE A 97 14.51 4.53 -18.42
CA ILE A 97 14.04 5.62 -19.28
C ILE A 97 14.42 6.94 -18.60
N ASN A 98 14.84 7.94 -19.36
CA ASN A 98 15.16 9.27 -18.83
C ASN A 98 13.98 10.21 -19.04
N ILE A 99 13.03 10.23 -18.10
CA ILE A 99 11.86 11.11 -18.13
C ILE A 99 11.99 12.17 -17.04
N THR A 100 11.86 13.45 -17.38
CA THR A 100 11.83 14.52 -16.39
C THR A 100 10.48 14.55 -15.70
N HIS A 101 10.47 14.24 -14.41
CA HIS A 101 9.30 14.35 -13.53
C HIS A 101 9.64 15.28 -12.36
N TRP A 102 8.65 15.57 -11.53
CA TRP A 102 8.78 16.47 -10.38
C TRP A 102 8.44 15.72 -9.09
N TYR A 103 9.18 16.01 -8.03
CA TYR A 103 8.88 15.53 -6.68
C TYR A 103 8.82 16.72 -5.72
N PHE A 104 8.02 16.61 -4.67
CA PHE A 104 7.96 17.59 -3.61
C PHE A 104 9.09 17.36 -2.62
N ASP A 105 10.00 18.32 -2.50
CA ASP A 105 11.06 18.30 -1.51
C ASP A 105 10.54 18.86 -0.18
N ASN A 106 10.12 17.97 0.72
CA ASN A 106 9.57 18.35 2.03
C ASN A 106 10.55 19.13 2.92
N LYS A 107 11.87 19.03 2.69
CA LYS A 107 12.85 19.80 3.46
C LYS A 107 12.83 21.27 3.07
N TYR A 108 12.72 21.54 1.77
CA TYR A 108 12.74 22.90 1.23
C TYR A 108 11.36 23.45 0.88
N ARG A 109 10.30 22.63 1.03
CA ARG A 109 8.90 22.96 0.73
C ARG A 109 8.69 23.41 -0.72
N LEU A 110 9.39 22.78 -1.67
CA LEU A 110 9.32 23.15 -3.07
C LEU A 110 9.42 21.94 -3.99
N CYS A 111 8.76 22.04 -5.15
CA CYS A 111 8.81 21.01 -6.18
C CYS A 111 10.11 21.11 -6.97
N LYS A 112 10.82 19.99 -7.13
CA LYS A 112 12.08 19.91 -7.88
C LYS A 112 11.97 18.89 -8.99
N PRO A 113 12.62 19.13 -10.15
CA PRO A 113 12.71 18.12 -11.19
C PRO A 113 13.66 17.00 -10.76
N PHE A 114 13.37 15.78 -11.20
CA PHE A 114 14.23 14.61 -11.07
C PHE A 114 14.07 13.70 -12.29
N THR A 115 15.03 12.79 -12.48
CA THR A 115 14.95 11.77 -13.53
C THR A 115 14.13 10.59 -13.01
N TYR A 116 12.99 10.32 -13.66
CA TYR A 116 12.18 9.14 -13.43
C TYR A 116 12.47 8.07 -14.49
N GLY A 117 12.74 6.86 -14.02
CA GLY A 117 13.07 5.68 -14.81
C GLY A 117 11.95 5.15 -15.70
N GLY A 118 10.72 5.62 -15.51
CA GLY A 118 9.54 5.25 -16.31
C GLY A 118 8.72 4.07 -15.77
N CYS A 119 9.14 3.41 -14.69
CA CYS A 119 8.34 2.40 -14.00
C CYS A 119 8.73 2.29 -12.52
N HIS A 120 7.85 1.69 -11.71
CA HIS A 120 7.96 1.68 -10.25
C HIS A 120 8.06 3.12 -9.71
N GLY A 121 8.90 3.36 -8.72
CA GLY A 121 8.91 4.63 -8.00
C GLY A 121 7.86 4.64 -6.89
N ASN A 122 7.62 5.83 -6.34
CA ASN A 122 6.57 6.07 -5.36
C ASN A 122 5.66 7.23 -5.80
N ALA A 123 4.69 7.59 -4.95
CA ALA A 123 3.66 8.57 -5.31
C ALA A 123 4.13 10.03 -5.29
N ASN A 124 5.32 10.35 -4.74
CA ASN A 124 5.93 11.67 -4.83
C ASN A 124 6.57 11.88 -6.21
N ASN A 125 5.74 11.83 -7.24
CA ASN A 125 6.14 11.78 -8.62
C ASN A 125 5.01 12.37 -9.49
N PHE A 126 5.29 13.54 -10.08
CA PHE A 126 4.34 14.36 -10.84
C PHE A 126 4.90 14.68 -12.22
N ILE A 127 4.04 14.80 -13.23
CA ILE A 127 4.46 15.05 -14.61
C ILE A 127 4.91 16.51 -14.86
N SER A 128 4.53 17.43 -13.98
CA SER A 128 4.86 18.85 -14.08
C SER A 128 5.03 19.47 -12.70
N GLU A 129 5.72 20.61 -12.65
CA GLU A 129 5.84 21.43 -11.44
C GLU A 129 4.47 21.86 -10.94
N GLU A 130 3.57 22.25 -11.84
CA GLU A 130 2.19 22.63 -11.53
C GLU A 130 1.44 21.48 -10.85
N HIS A 131 1.49 20.26 -11.39
CA HIS A 131 0.83 19.11 -10.77
C HIS A 131 1.40 18.82 -9.37
N CYS A 132 2.71 18.96 -9.20
CA CYS A 132 3.36 18.80 -7.90
C CYS A 132 2.90 19.87 -6.89
N THR A 133 2.95 21.15 -7.29
CA THR A 133 2.59 22.29 -6.42
C THR A 133 1.11 22.29 -6.04
N MET A 134 0.22 21.87 -6.95
CA MET A 134 -1.20 21.72 -6.63
C MET A 134 -1.48 20.49 -5.75
N ALA A 135 -0.78 19.38 -5.95
CA ALA A 135 -0.99 18.17 -5.16
C ALA A 135 -0.35 18.22 -3.77
N CYS A 136 0.76 18.95 -3.63
CA CYS A 136 1.55 19.05 -2.41
C CYS A 136 1.58 20.49 -1.88
N PRO A 137 0.80 20.82 -0.84
CA PRO A 137 0.81 22.16 -0.26
C PRO A 137 2.13 22.45 0.46
N LEU A 138 2.39 23.74 0.72
CA LEU A 138 3.61 24.22 1.39
C LEU A 138 3.89 23.53 2.73
N ILE A 139 2.84 23.20 3.50
CA ILE A 139 2.95 22.41 4.72
C ILE A 139 2.06 21.20 4.59
N VAL A 140 2.67 20.04 4.76
CA VAL A 140 2.01 18.75 4.86
C VAL A 140 2.40 18.16 6.21
N LYS A 141 1.42 17.94 7.09
CA LYS A 141 1.65 17.34 8.40
C LYS A 141 1.52 15.83 8.32
N GLU A 142 2.32 15.13 9.14
CA GLU A 142 2.32 13.68 9.25
C GLU A 142 0.96 13.14 9.77
N GLY A 143 0.64 11.90 9.38
CA GLY A 143 -0.59 11.21 9.80
C GLY A 143 -1.79 11.44 8.87
N HIS A 144 -2.93 10.86 9.24
CA HIS A 144 -4.16 10.84 8.45
C HIS A 144 -5.30 11.56 9.17
N CYS A 145 -6.29 12.01 8.43
CA CYS A 145 -7.49 12.56 9.04
C CYS A 145 -8.33 11.47 9.72
N PRO A 146 -8.98 11.77 10.85
CA PRO A 146 -9.97 10.88 11.44
C PRO A 146 -11.09 10.53 10.47
N LEU A 147 -11.55 9.28 10.54
CA LEU A 147 -12.78 8.86 9.87
C LEU A 147 -13.98 9.36 10.68
N PHE A 148 -14.71 10.36 10.15
CA PHE A 148 -15.97 10.80 10.74
C PHE A 148 -17.12 9.91 10.24
N PRO A 149 -17.95 9.30 11.12
CA PRO A 149 -19.05 8.45 10.69
C PRO A 149 -20.17 9.27 10.00
N PHE A 150 -20.43 8.99 8.72
CA PHE A 150 -21.40 9.75 7.92
C PHE A 150 -22.83 9.19 8.01
N LYS A 151 -23.80 10.04 8.38
CA LYS A 151 -25.20 9.90 7.94
C LYS A 151 -25.87 11.17 7.39
N SER A 152 -25.24 12.34 7.47
CA SER A 152 -25.70 13.55 6.76
C SER A 152 -24.59 14.59 6.74
N ARG A 153 -24.21 15.06 5.55
CA ARG A 153 -23.23 16.14 5.37
C ARG A 153 -23.97 17.47 5.44
N MET A 154 -23.69 18.26 6.48
CA MET A 154 -24.20 19.63 6.60
C MET A 154 -23.23 20.58 5.89
N LYS A 155 -23.75 21.60 5.19
CA LYS A 155 -22.90 22.62 4.56
C LYS A 155 -22.58 23.69 5.58
N CYS A 156 -21.32 23.75 6.00
CA CYS A 156 -20.80 24.69 6.99
C CYS A 156 -19.59 25.44 6.44
N SER A 157 -19.26 26.58 7.06
CA SER A 157 -18.02 27.30 6.75
C SER A 157 -16.82 26.46 7.16
N ALA A 158 -15.83 26.35 6.27
CA ALA A 158 -14.57 25.67 6.56
C ALA A 158 -13.75 26.49 7.59
N LEU A 159 -13.32 25.84 8.67
CA LEU A 159 -12.46 26.44 9.70
C LEU A 159 -10.98 26.46 9.29
N CYS A 160 -10.59 25.54 8.40
CA CYS A 160 -9.26 25.47 7.81
C CYS A 160 -9.38 25.18 6.31
N LYS A 161 -8.35 25.52 5.54
CA LYS A 161 -8.22 25.18 4.12
C LYS A 161 -7.12 24.14 3.89
N SER A 162 -6.07 24.17 4.69
CA SER A 162 -4.95 23.22 4.62
C SER A 162 -4.26 23.04 5.98
N ASP A 163 -3.32 22.08 6.06
CA ASP A 163 -2.61 21.74 7.30
C ASP A 163 -1.88 22.93 7.94
N ILE A 164 -1.49 23.96 7.16
CA ILE A 164 -0.87 25.20 7.67
C ILE A 164 -1.79 26.00 8.58
N ASP A 165 -3.10 25.92 8.38
CA ASP A 165 -4.09 26.69 9.15
C ASP A 165 -4.30 26.09 10.54
N CYS A 166 -3.83 24.86 10.76
CA CYS A 166 -4.03 24.12 11.99
C CYS A 166 -2.82 24.25 12.94
N PRO A 167 -3.02 24.21 14.26
CA PRO A 167 -1.91 24.25 15.21
C PRO A 167 -1.14 22.93 15.24
N GLN A 168 0.09 22.97 15.78
CA GLN A 168 0.89 21.79 16.13
C GLN A 168 0.92 20.72 15.01
N SER A 169 0.51 19.49 15.31
CA SER A 169 0.41 18.36 14.39
C SER A 169 -1.01 18.12 13.85
N ASP A 170 -1.96 19.02 14.12
CA ASP A 170 -3.34 18.85 13.66
C ASP A 170 -3.43 19.05 12.15
N LYS A 171 -4.20 18.18 11.49
CA LYS A 171 -4.44 18.24 10.05
C LYS A 171 -5.76 18.92 9.76
N CYS A 172 -5.84 19.55 8.60
CA CYS A 172 -7.11 20.09 8.11
C CYS A 172 -7.92 18.98 7.48
N CYS A 173 -8.99 18.56 8.16
CA CYS A 173 -9.72 17.35 7.87
C CYS A 173 -11.16 17.62 7.49
N GLU A 174 -11.63 16.92 6.46
CA GLU A 174 -13.03 16.96 6.08
C GLU A 174 -13.88 16.25 7.15
N SER A 175 -14.84 16.97 7.72
CA SER A 175 -15.78 16.48 8.71
C SER A 175 -17.20 16.39 8.14
N THR A 176 -18.17 16.04 8.99
CA THR A 176 -19.60 16.08 8.63
C THR A 176 -20.12 17.50 8.34
N CYS A 177 -19.36 18.54 8.69
CA CYS A 177 -19.74 19.95 8.64
C CYS A 177 -18.55 20.80 8.18
N GLY A 178 -18.04 20.55 6.97
CA GLY A 178 -16.91 21.28 6.38
C GLY A 178 -15.53 20.82 6.88
N PHE A 179 -14.49 21.62 6.65
CA PHE A 179 -13.11 21.32 7.05
C PHE A 179 -12.79 21.87 8.44
N VAL A 180 -12.19 21.04 9.30
CA VAL A 180 -11.84 21.37 10.69
C VAL A 180 -10.43 20.89 11.02
N CYS A 181 -9.76 21.55 11.97
CA CYS A 181 -8.51 21.04 12.50
C CYS A 181 -8.78 19.86 13.41
N ALA A 182 -8.17 18.71 13.10
CA ALA A 182 -8.32 17.49 13.86
C ALA A 182 -6.95 16.85 14.12
N MET A 183 -6.83 16.20 15.26
CA MET A 183 -5.62 15.45 15.61
C MET A 183 -5.35 14.38 14.55
N ALA A 184 -4.16 14.41 13.96
CA ALA A 184 -3.76 13.46 12.94
C ALA A 184 -3.60 12.05 13.52
N TRP A 185 -4.15 11.06 12.82
CA TRP A 185 -3.98 9.65 13.14
C TRP A 185 -2.66 9.17 12.57
N THR A 186 -1.69 8.90 13.45
CA THR A 186 -0.49 8.16 13.09
C THR A 186 -0.79 6.67 13.16
N ALA A 187 -0.93 6.04 12.00
CA ALA A 187 -1.04 4.58 11.96
C ALA A 187 0.27 3.98 12.48
N LYS A 188 0.16 3.04 13.43
CA LYS A 188 1.33 2.33 13.95
C LYS A 188 1.85 1.37 12.88
N SER A 189 3.15 1.14 12.88
CA SER A 189 3.80 0.26 11.90
C SER A 189 3.29 -1.19 11.98
N GLY A 190 3.34 -1.91 10.85
CA GLY A 190 2.96 -3.32 10.74
C GLY A 190 1.47 -3.57 10.46
N PHE A 191 1.09 -4.83 10.26
CA PHE A 191 -0.23 -5.22 9.75
C PHE A 191 -1.13 -5.82 10.82
N CYS A 192 -2.42 -5.55 10.72
CA CYS A 192 -3.36 -6.29 11.56
C CYS A 192 -3.29 -7.79 11.25
N PRO A 193 -3.28 -8.65 12.27
CA PRO A 193 -3.41 -10.09 12.08
C PRO A 193 -4.63 -10.41 11.22
N HIS A 194 -4.55 -11.50 10.44
CA HIS A 194 -5.65 -11.94 9.59
C HIS A 194 -6.97 -12.06 10.38
N LYS A 195 -8.03 -11.47 9.82
CA LYS A 195 -9.36 -11.53 10.41
C LYS A 195 -9.93 -12.95 10.30
N PRO A 196 -10.62 -13.49 11.34
CA PRO A 196 -11.29 -14.77 11.26
C PRO A 196 -12.38 -14.74 10.20
N VAL A 197 -12.49 -15.82 9.41
CA VAL A 197 -13.50 -15.94 8.34
C VAL A 197 -14.92 -15.95 8.91
N VAL A 198 -15.10 -16.54 10.09
CA VAL A 198 -16.37 -16.60 10.80
C VAL A 198 -16.18 -16.00 12.20
N CYS A 199 -17.09 -15.11 12.59
CA CYS A 199 -17.14 -14.54 13.93
C CYS A 199 -18.38 -15.05 14.66
N SER A 200 -18.19 -15.89 15.68
CA SER A 200 -19.30 -16.44 16.48
C SER A 200 -20.02 -15.36 17.30
N LYS A 201 -19.31 -14.28 17.64
CA LYS A 201 -19.85 -13.12 18.36
C LYS A 201 -19.10 -11.86 17.95
N LEU A 202 -19.83 -10.78 17.71
CA LEU A 202 -19.24 -9.46 17.51
C LEU A 202 -19.09 -8.78 18.88
N GLU A 203 -17.85 -8.53 19.29
CA GLU A 203 -17.57 -7.84 20.55
C GLU A 203 -17.71 -6.32 20.41
N ARG A 204 -18.00 -5.64 21.52
CA ARG A 204 -17.96 -4.17 21.58
C ARG A 204 -16.54 -3.67 21.27
N PRO A 205 -16.40 -2.54 20.55
CA PRO A 205 -15.10 -2.01 20.20
C PRO A 205 -14.31 -1.64 21.46
N LYS A 206 -13.08 -2.14 21.56
CA LYS A 206 -12.11 -1.79 22.62
C LYS A 206 -11.18 -0.64 22.22
N CYS A 207 -11.15 -0.34 20.93
CA CYS A 207 -10.43 0.77 20.32
C CYS A 207 -11.25 1.22 19.11
N LEU A 208 -11.01 2.44 18.66
CA LEU A 208 -11.53 2.99 17.42
C LEU A 208 -10.38 3.25 16.42
N GLN A 209 -9.16 3.46 16.94
CA GLN A 209 -7.96 3.80 16.18
C GLN A 209 -6.69 3.28 16.87
N ASP A 210 -5.57 3.21 16.13
CA ASP A 210 -4.28 2.72 16.63
C ASP A 210 -3.80 3.46 17.88
N ASN A 211 -4.08 4.75 18.00
CA ASN A 211 -3.65 5.56 19.14
C ASN A 211 -4.44 5.28 20.43
N ASP A 212 -5.60 4.60 20.34
CA ASP A 212 -6.31 4.12 21.53
C ASP A 212 -5.62 2.89 22.13
N CYS A 213 -4.73 2.27 21.36
CA CYS A 213 -3.99 1.07 21.77
C CYS A 213 -2.61 1.42 22.35
N PRO A 214 -2.00 0.52 23.14
CA PRO A 214 -0.59 0.63 23.55
C PRO A 214 0.34 0.78 22.35
N VAL A 215 1.52 1.41 22.51
CA VAL A 215 2.45 1.73 21.41
C VAL A 215 2.80 0.53 20.52
N SER A 216 2.87 -0.69 21.08
CA SER A 216 3.15 -1.93 20.36
C SER A 216 1.95 -2.56 19.64
N GLN A 217 0.75 -2.01 19.76
CA GLN A 217 -0.49 -2.60 19.27
C GLN A 217 -1.26 -1.66 18.35
N LYS A 218 -1.88 -2.26 17.33
CA LYS A 218 -2.78 -1.60 16.36
C LYS A 218 -4.23 -1.91 16.69
N CYS A 219 -5.14 -1.00 16.34
CA CYS A 219 -6.57 -1.24 16.43
C CYS A 219 -7.04 -2.01 15.19
N CYS A 220 -7.38 -3.29 15.39
CA CYS A 220 -7.63 -4.24 14.33
C CYS A 220 -9.05 -4.81 14.38
N SER A 221 -9.63 -5.07 13.20
CA SER A 221 -10.92 -5.76 13.07
C SER A 221 -10.73 -7.27 13.24
N HIS A 222 -11.06 -7.79 14.41
CA HIS A 222 -10.93 -9.20 14.77
C HIS A 222 -12.12 -9.65 15.64
N CYS A 223 -13.26 -9.85 14.96
CA CYS A 223 -14.59 -10.07 15.59
C CYS A 223 -14.99 -8.95 16.57
N GLY A 224 -14.74 -7.71 16.16
CA GLY A 224 -14.79 -6.50 16.98
C GLY A 224 -13.52 -5.67 16.74
N LEU A 225 -13.46 -4.41 17.18
CA LEU A 225 -12.23 -3.62 17.15
C LEU A 225 -11.41 -3.89 18.41
N LYS A 226 -10.18 -4.37 18.25
CA LYS A 226 -9.30 -4.80 19.35
C LYS A 226 -7.87 -4.32 19.12
N CYS A 227 -7.18 -4.00 20.20
CA CYS A 227 -5.75 -3.76 20.17
C CYS A 227 -5.01 -5.08 20.03
N LEU A 228 -4.32 -5.27 18.90
CA LEU A 228 -3.57 -6.47 18.57
C LEU A 228 -2.14 -6.10 18.17
N GLU A 229 -1.18 -6.98 18.46
CA GLU A 229 0.18 -6.83 17.96
C GLU A 229 0.19 -6.99 16.42
N PRO A 230 0.93 -6.12 15.71
CA PRO A 230 1.05 -6.21 14.26
C PRO A 230 1.88 -7.41 13.80
N GLN A 231 1.60 -7.90 12.58
CA GLN A 231 2.41 -8.84 11.80
C GLN A 231 3.29 -8.10 10.78
#